data_AF-A0AA41Z1U7-F1
#
_entry.id   AF-A0AA41Z1U7-F1
#
_cell.length_a   1.000
_cell.length_b   1.000
_cell.length_c   1.000
_cell.angle_alpha   90.00
_cell.angle_beta   90.00
_cell.angle_gamma   90.00
#
_symmetry.space_group_name_H-M   'P 1'
#
loop_
_entity.id
_entity.type
_entity.pdbx_description
1 polymer ?
#
loop_
_entity_poly.entity_id
_entity_poly.type
_entity_poly.pdbx_seq_one_letter_code
_entity_poly.pdbx_strand_id
1 'polypeptide(L)'
;MDAVFDRRDESIAIADVAEREGVAFQGLWLTAPREVLLHRVAQRRGDVSDATGDVLLSQIERAVTPADWVLIAADASVEEVCAEAQGALA
;
A
#
# COMPACT_ATOMS: atom_id res chain seq x y z
N MET A 1 -0.26 1.44 10.37
CA MET A 1 1.05 1.72 9.74
C MET A 1 0.79 2.14 8.31
N ASP A 2 1.55 3.12 7.79
CA ASP A 2 1.50 3.52 6.38
C ASP A 2 2.93 3.44 5.83
N ALA A 3 3.17 2.47 4.94
CA ALA A 3 4.45 2.24 4.31
C ALA A 3 4.27 1.40 3.04
N VAL A 4 5.30 1.34 2.21
CA VAL A 4 5.25 0.68 0.90
C VAL A 4 5.14 -0.84 1.04
N PHE A 5 5.83 -1.46 2.00
CA PHE A 5 5.84 -2.92 2.24
C PHE A 5 6.00 -3.75 0.94
N ASP A 6 6.71 -3.22 -0.06
CA ASP A 6 6.94 -3.86 -1.37
C ASP A 6 7.89 -5.06 -1.26
N ARG A 7 8.51 -5.24 -0.10
CA ARG A 7 9.40 -6.36 0.21
C ARG A 7 8.75 -7.34 1.17
N ARG A 8 8.82 -8.63 0.81
CA ARG A 8 8.21 -9.73 1.58
C ARG A 8 8.71 -9.83 3.03
N ASP A 9 9.98 -9.53 3.27
CA ASP A 9 10.58 -9.54 4.61
C ASP A 9 9.94 -8.48 5.51
N GLU A 10 9.64 -7.29 4.98
CA GLU A 10 8.98 -6.21 5.72
C GLU A 10 7.52 -6.53 6.06
N SER A 11 6.78 -7.10 5.10
CA SER A 11 5.38 -7.49 5.33
C SER A 11 5.24 -8.63 6.36
N ILE A 12 6.21 -9.56 6.40
CA ILE A 12 6.25 -10.61 7.43
C ILE A 12 6.63 -10.00 8.78
N ALA A 13 7.66 -9.16 8.83
CA ALA A 13 8.15 -8.59 10.08
C ALA A 13 7.08 -7.78 10.83
N ILE A 14 6.21 -7.06 10.12
CA ILE A 14 5.12 -6.32 10.78
C ILE A 14 4.03 -7.25 11.34
N ALA A 15 3.74 -8.37 10.66
CA ALA A 15 2.82 -9.38 11.16
C ALA A 15 3.40 -10.09 12.40
N ASP A 16 4.69 -10.44 12.39
CA ASP A 16 5.39 -11.06 13.51
C ASP A 16 5.37 -10.16 14.76
N VAL A 17 5.49 -8.83 14.58
CA VAL A 17 5.38 -7.88 15.69
C VAL A 17 3.98 -7.93 16.31
N ALA A 18 2.94 -7.95 15.49
CA ALA A 18 1.57 -8.02 16.00
C ALA A 18 1.29 -9.34 16.73
N GLU A 19 1.77 -10.46 16.19
CA GLU A 19 1.65 -11.77 16.83
C GLU A 19 2.34 -11.79 18.20
N ARG A 20 3.57 -11.27 18.29
CA ARG A 20 4.34 -11.20 19.54
C ARG A 20 3.68 -10.34 20.61
N GLU A 21 3.04 -9.25 20.20
CA GLU A 21 2.32 -8.35 21.10
C GLU A 21 0.87 -8.81 21.37
N GLY A 22 0.42 -9.89 20.73
CA GLY A 22 -0.93 -10.45 20.91
C GLY A 22 -2.04 -9.52 20.40
N VAL A 23 -1.75 -8.65 19.43
CA VAL A 23 -2.71 -7.72 18.85
C VAL A 23 -3.15 -8.19 17.46
N ALA A 24 -4.40 -7.89 17.11
CA ALA A 24 -4.89 -8.17 15.76
C ALA A 24 -4.15 -7.32 14.72
N PHE A 25 -3.82 -7.92 13.58
CA PHE A 25 -3.21 -7.24 12.44
C PHE A 25 -3.92 -7.62 11.16
N GLN A 26 -4.32 -6.59 10.41
CA GLN A 26 -4.88 -6.74 9.07
C GLN A 26 -4.10 -5.84 8.12
N GLY A 27 -3.51 -6.45 7.10
CA GLY A 27 -2.85 -5.73 6.02
C GLY A 27 -3.85 -5.37 4.92
N LEU A 28 -3.75 -4.13 4.41
CA LEU A 28 -4.47 -3.65 3.23
C LEU A 28 -3.43 -3.24 2.18
N TRP A 29 -3.57 -3.73 0.95
CA TRP A 29 -2.68 -3.45 -0.17
C TRP A 29 -3.41 -2.62 -1.24
N LEU A 30 -3.08 -1.33 -1.33
CA LEU A 30 -3.68 -0.42 -2.31
C LEU A 30 -3.03 -0.59 -3.67
N THR A 31 -3.85 -0.81 -4.71
CA THR A 31 -3.39 -0.97 -6.09
C THR A 31 -4.04 0.04 -7.02
N ALA A 32 -3.35 0.46 -8.06
CA ALA A 32 -3.94 1.24 -9.15
C ALA A 32 -3.13 0.99 -10.44
N PRO A 33 -3.71 1.25 -11.63
CA PRO A 33 -2.97 1.15 -12.87
C PRO A 33 -1.70 2.02 -12.85
N ARG A 34 -0.62 1.53 -13.47
CA ARG A 34 0.70 2.19 -13.48
C ARG A 34 0.61 3.64 -13.95
N GLU A 35 -0.16 3.89 -14.99
CA GLU A 35 -0.39 5.21 -15.56
C GLU A 35 -1.07 6.18 -14.58
N VAL A 36 -2.00 5.68 -13.75
CA VAL A 36 -2.66 6.46 -12.70
C VAL A 36 -1.65 6.83 -11.62
N LEU A 37 -0.82 5.87 -11.19
CA LEU A 37 0.22 6.11 -10.19
C LEU A 37 1.25 7.13 -10.67
N LEU A 38 1.74 6.99 -11.91
CA LEU A 38 2.69 7.94 -12.52
C LEU A 38 2.10 9.35 -12.63
N HIS A 39 0.83 9.45 -13.06
CA HIS A 39 0.15 10.73 -13.14
C HIS A 39 0.05 11.39 -11.76
N ARG A 40 -0.34 10.63 -10.73
CA ARG A 40 -0.43 11.13 -9.35
C ARG A 40 0.92 11.62 -8.84
N VAL A 41 1.99 10.82 -8.99
CA VAL A 41 3.35 11.22 -8.57
C VAL A 41 3.80 12.50 -9.27
N ALA A 42 3.54 12.65 -10.58
CA ALA A 42 3.90 13.85 -11.33
C ALA A 42 3.15 15.12 -10.88
N GLN A 43 1.95 14.98 -10.32
CA GLN A 43 1.14 16.10 -9.83
C GLN A 43 1.34 16.39 -8.33
N ARG A 44 2.04 15.52 -7.58
CA ARG A 44 2.31 15.72 -6.15
C ARG A 44 3.12 17.00 -5.93
N ARG A 45 2.69 17.81 -4.97
CA ARG A 45 3.41 18.98 -4.47
C ARG A 45 3.45 18.94 -2.96
N GLY A 46 4.65 18.96 -2.37
CA GLY A 46 4.83 19.06 -0.92
C GLY A 46 4.61 17.77 -0.12
N ASP A 47 4.74 16.60 -0.74
CA ASP A 47 4.73 15.31 -0.03
C ASP A 47 6.12 15.04 0.58
N VAL A 48 6.15 14.35 1.73
CA VAL A 48 7.35 13.97 2.48
C VAL A 48 8.06 12.76 1.83
N SER A 49 7.39 12.09 0.88
CA SER A 49 7.92 10.95 0.14
C SER A 49 8.86 11.37 -0.99
N ASP A 50 10.09 10.84 -1.01
CA ASP A 50 11.09 11.02 -2.08
C ASP A 50 10.74 10.25 -3.38
N ALA A 51 9.52 9.72 -3.49
CA ALA A 51 9.09 8.91 -4.63
C ALA A 51 8.94 9.78 -5.89
N THR A 52 9.98 9.79 -6.72
CA THR A 52 9.92 10.27 -8.11
C THR A 52 9.27 9.21 -9.01
N GLY A 53 9.01 9.56 -10.28
CA GLY A 53 8.53 8.59 -11.27
C GLY A 53 9.42 7.34 -11.36
N ASP A 54 10.74 7.51 -11.31
CA ASP A 54 11.69 6.39 -11.38
C ASP A 54 11.65 5.51 -10.13
N VAL A 55 11.49 6.12 -8.94
CA VAL A 55 11.33 5.38 -7.68
C VAL A 55 10.04 4.56 -7.70
N LEU A 56 8.93 5.16 -8.18
CA LEU A 56 7.67 4.46 -8.33
C LEU A 56 7.79 3.27 -9.29
N LEU A 57 8.48 3.43 -10.42
CA LEU A 57 8.69 2.33 -11.36
C LEU A 57 9.49 1.19 -10.72
N SER A 58 10.57 1.52 -9.99
CA SER A 58 11.34 0.53 -9.25
C SER A 58 10.52 -0.20 -8.18
N GLN A 59 9.61 0.51 -7.49
CA GLN A 59 8.71 -0.08 -6.51
C GLN A 59 7.71 -1.03 -7.17
N ILE A 60 7.09 -0.65 -8.29
CA ILE A 60 6.15 -1.51 -9.03
C ILE A 60 6.85 -2.79 -9.51
N GLU A 61 8.08 -2.67 -10.03
CA GLU A 61 8.83 -3.84 -10.53
C GLU A 61 9.27 -4.79 -9.41
N ARG A 62 9.56 -4.27 -8.21
CA ARG A 62 10.02 -5.06 -7.06
C ARG A 62 8.87 -5.59 -6.20
N ALA A 63 7.71 -4.95 -6.24
CA ALA A 63 6.60 -5.21 -5.33
C ALA A 63 6.17 -6.69 -5.32
N VAL A 64 6.19 -7.26 -4.13
CA VAL A 64 5.61 -8.57 -3.84
C VAL A 64 4.38 -8.36 -2.98
N THR A 65 3.20 -8.40 -3.59
CA THR A 65 1.94 -8.32 -2.85
C THR A 65 1.86 -9.45 -1.82
N PRO A 66 1.71 -9.15 -0.51
CA PRO A 66 1.57 -10.19 0.50
C PRO A 66 0.25 -10.95 0.30
N ALA A 67 0.31 -12.29 0.36
CA ALA A 67 -0.85 -13.14 0.07
C ALA A 67 -2.01 -12.96 1.07
N ASP A 68 -1.70 -12.60 2.30
CA ASP A 68 -2.67 -12.48 3.41
C ASP A 68 -3.26 -11.06 3.55
N TRP A 69 -2.91 -10.15 2.64
CA TRP A 69 -3.38 -8.77 2.67
C TRP A 69 -4.57 -8.59 1.72
N VAL A 70 -5.53 -7.77 2.13
CA VAL A 70 -6.70 -7.46 1.29
C VAL A 70 -6.29 -6.46 0.22
N LEU A 71 -6.48 -6.81 -1.06
CA LEU A 71 -6.26 -5.88 -2.16
C LEU A 71 -7.44 -4.91 -2.27
N ILE A 72 -7.13 -3.62 -2.38
CA ILE A 72 -8.11 -2.55 -2.59
C ILE A 72 -7.72 -1.76 -3.83
N ALA A 73 -8.67 -1.55 -4.73
CA ALA A 73 -8.47 -0.73 -5.91
C ALA A 73 -8.56 0.76 -5.53
N ALA A 74 -7.44 1.47 -5.66
CA ALA A 74 -7.30 2.86 -5.28
C ALA A 74 -7.36 3.83 -6.48
N ASP A 75 -7.95 3.41 -7.60
CA ASP A 75 -8.19 4.23 -8.80
C ASP A 75 -9.57 4.91 -8.80
N ALA A 76 -10.42 4.62 -7.82
CA ALA A 76 -11.68 5.29 -7.52
C ALA A 76 -11.52 6.60 -6.71
N SER A 77 -12.64 7.25 -6.35
CA SER A 77 -12.63 8.41 -5.45
C SER A 77 -12.16 8.04 -4.04
N VAL A 78 -11.66 9.02 -3.28
CA VAL A 78 -11.16 8.79 -1.91
C VAL A 78 -12.27 8.22 -1.03
N GLU A 79 -13.49 8.71 -1.19
CA GLU A 79 -14.67 8.28 -0.45
C GLU A 79 -15.00 6.80 -0.70
N GLU A 80 -14.96 6.36 -1.96
CA GLU A 80 -15.19 4.96 -2.34
C GLU A 80 -14.10 4.04 -1.79
N VAL A 81 -12.83 4.42 -1.94
CA VAL A 81 -11.69 3.65 -1.44
C VAL A 81 -11.72 3.53 0.08
N CYS A 82 -12.07 4.61 0.79
CA CYS A 82 -12.23 4.58 2.23
C CYS A 82 -13.38 3.66 2.66
N ALA A 83 -14.52 3.69 1.97
CA ALA A 83 -15.65 2.81 2.28
C ALA A 83 -15.29 1.33 2.08
N GLU A 84 -14.60 1.00 1.00
CA GLU A 84 -14.09 -0.35 0.73
C GLU A 84 -13.09 -0.79 1.82
N ALA A 85 -12.13 0.06 2.16
CA ALA A 85 -11.15 -0.22 3.20
C ALA A 85 -11.78 -0.45 4.56
N GLN A 86 -12.76 0.38 4.95
CA GLN A 86 -13.50 0.22 6.19
C GLN A 86 -14.32 -1.07 6.20
N GLY A 87 -14.95 -1.44 5.08
CA GLY A 87 -15.70 -2.68 4.95
C GLY A 87 -14.82 -3.94 4.98
N ALA A 88 -13.53 -3.83 4.64
CA ALA A 88 -12.57 -4.91 4.66
C ALA A 88 -11.93 -5.18 6.03
N LEU A 89 -12.04 -4.25 6.98
CA LEU A 89 -11.52 -4.41 8.34
C LEU A 89 -12.46 -5.29 9.17
N ALA A 90 -11.90 -6.33 9.80
CA ALA A 90 -12.62 -7.26 10.70
C ALA A 90 -12.64 -6.78 12.15
#